data_AF-A0A9E2NB97-F1
#
_entry.id   AF-A0A9E2NB97-F1
#
_cell.length_a   1.000
_cell.length_b   1.000
_cell.length_c   1.000
_cell.angle_alpha   90.00
_cell.angle_beta   90.00
_cell.angle_gamma   90.00
#
_symmetry.space_group_name_H-M   'P 1'
#
loop_
_entity.id
_entity.type
_entity.pdbx_description
1 polymer ?
#
loop_
_entity_poly.entity_id
_entity_poly.type
_entity_poly.pdbx_seq_one_letter_code
_entity_poly.pdbx_strand_id
1 'polypeptide(L)'
;MTEIDELQGRLTRALDRIAQGVTQLSAPMPVSEEDLPAEPAEDAVSAAEIARLTELLDEEKIANSQLEERNRALNARLSETPAPAPADAALQEQFAAQRESMAELDSELQRLRLSNEMLRKSCEDMRVALQDGLGEPHLINQAMLAELESLRSARAVEQAELRAVLGAIEPVLSESSGLAAQQETVQ
;
A
#
# COMPACT_ATOMS: atom_id res chain seq x y z
N MET A 1 26.15 -17.87 -16.32
CA MET A 1 25.81 -18.84 -17.39
C MET A 1 25.03 -20.03 -16.82
N THR A 2 25.38 -20.57 -15.65
CA THR A 2 24.66 -21.66 -14.97
C THR A 2 23.17 -21.41 -14.70
N GLU A 3 22.77 -20.19 -14.35
CA GLU A 3 21.36 -19.84 -14.11
C GLU A 3 20.50 -19.89 -15.38
N ILE A 4 21.08 -19.59 -16.54
CA ILE A 4 20.37 -19.67 -17.83
C ILE A 4 20.16 -21.13 -18.20
N ASP A 5 21.16 -21.99 -17.97
CA ASP A 5 21.07 -23.43 -18.23
C ASP A 5 20.06 -24.12 -17.29
N GLU A 6 19.97 -23.68 -16.02
CA GLU A 6 18.94 -24.15 -15.08
C GLU A 6 17.53 -23.71 -15.49
N LEU A 7 17.36 -22.46 -15.92
CA LEU A 7 16.08 -21.95 -16.40
C LEU A 7 15.65 -22.66 -17.69
N GLN A 8 16.58 -22.88 -18.62
CA GLN A 8 16.33 -23.67 -19.83
C GLN A 8 15.95 -25.11 -19.49
N GLY A 9 16.67 -25.78 -18.58
CA GLY A 9 16.33 -27.14 -18.14
C GLY A 9 14.95 -27.25 -17.48
N ARG A 10 14.53 -26.22 -16.74
CA ARG A 10 13.19 -26.14 -16.15
C ARG A 10 12.11 -25.87 -17.20
N LEU A 11 12.40 -25.02 -18.19
CA LEU A 11 11.47 -24.73 -19.27
C LEU A 11 11.22 -25.97 -20.14
N THR A 12 12.27 -26.70 -20.52
CA THR A 12 12.14 -27.93 -21.32
C THR A 12 11.32 -28.99 -20.58
N ARG A 13 11.56 -29.19 -19.27
CA ARG A 13 10.75 -30.10 -18.44
C ARG A 13 9.29 -29.65 -18.32
N ALA A 14 9.03 -28.35 -18.24
CA ALA A 14 7.67 -27.83 -18.19
C ALA A 14 6.93 -28.06 -19.51
N LEU A 15 7.61 -27.83 -20.64
CA LEU A 15 7.06 -28.06 -21.97
C LEU A 15 6.82 -29.55 -22.24
N ASP A 16 7.72 -30.44 -21.83
CA ASP A 16 7.52 -31.90 -21.94
C ASP A 16 6.33 -32.37 -21.11
N ARG A 17 6.15 -31.83 -19.89
CA ARG A 17 5.00 -32.16 -19.04
C ARG A 17 3.69 -31.66 -19.64
N ILE A 18 3.67 -30.48 -20.25
CA ILE A 18 2.48 -29.95 -20.93
C ILE A 18 2.19 -30.78 -22.18
N ALA A 19 3.20 -31.13 -22.98
CA ALA A 19 3.03 -31.98 -24.14
C ALA A 19 2.44 -33.35 -23.76
N GLN A 20 2.93 -33.96 -22.67
CA GLN A 20 2.38 -35.19 -22.09
C GLN A 20 0.95 -35.01 -21.57
N GLY A 21 0.64 -33.89 -20.91
CA GLY A 21 -0.71 -33.59 -20.43
C GLY A 21 -1.71 -33.40 -21.58
N VAL A 22 -1.30 -32.75 -22.66
CA VAL A 22 -2.13 -32.58 -23.87
C VAL A 22 -2.31 -33.91 -24.61
N THR A 23 -1.30 -34.78 -24.63
CA THR A 23 -1.47 -36.13 -25.19
C THR A 23 -2.35 -37.01 -24.31
N GLN A 24 -2.32 -36.88 -22.98
CA GLN A 24 -3.23 -37.61 -22.08
C GLN A 24 -4.68 -37.15 -22.22
N LEU A 25 -4.91 -35.85 -22.42
CA LEU A 25 -6.25 -35.32 -22.63
C LEU A 25 -6.80 -35.63 -24.04
N SER A 26 -5.91 -35.76 -25.02
CA SER A 26 -6.25 -36.09 -26.42
C SER A 26 -6.25 -37.59 -26.71
N ALA A 27 -5.63 -38.40 -25.85
CA ALA A 27 -5.65 -39.85 -25.96
C ALA A 27 -7.08 -40.34 -25.67
N PRO A 28 -7.71 -41.09 -26.60
CA PRO A 28 -8.91 -41.83 -26.28
C PRO A 28 -8.57 -42.79 -25.13
N MET A 29 -9.34 -42.70 -24.05
CA MET A 29 -9.17 -43.57 -22.89
C MET A 29 -9.16 -45.03 -23.36
N PRO A 30 -8.10 -45.82 -23.09
CA PRO A 30 -8.11 -47.24 -23.42
C PRO A 30 -9.08 -47.91 -22.45
N VAL A 31 -10.29 -48.21 -22.93
CA VAL A 31 -11.15 -49.17 -22.26
C VAL A 31 -10.50 -50.53 -22.51
N SER A 32 -9.78 -51.04 -21.50
CA SER A 32 -9.27 -52.40 -21.53
C SER A 32 -10.46 -53.37 -21.55
N GLU A 33 -10.60 -54.14 -22.64
CA GLU A 33 -11.70 -55.10 -22.87
C GLU A 33 -11.66 -56.35 -21.96
N GLU A 34 -10.86 -56.39 -20.88
CA GLU A 34 -10.56 -57.64 -20.15
C GLU A 34 -11.04 -57.73 -18.70
N ASP A 35 -11.71 -56.72 -18.14
CA ASP A 35 -12.32 -56.82 -16.79
C ASP A 35 -13.85 -56.66 -16.80
N LEU A 36 -14.51 -57.45 -17.65
CA LEU A 36 -15.94 -57.72 -17.53
C LEU A 36 -16.19 -59.05 -16.81
N PRO A 37 -16.59 -59.00 -15.52
CA PRO A 37 -17.52 -59.98 -15.00
C PRO A 37 -18.83 -59.31 -14.54
N ALA A 38 -19.89 -59.63 -15.27
CA ALA A 38 -21.30 -59.68 -14.85
C ALA A 38 -22.02 -58.40 -14.35
N GLU A 39 -23.14 -58.09 -15.00
CA GLU A 39 -24.27 -57.25 -14.56
C GLU A 39 -24.68 -57.48 -13.08
N PRO A 40 -25.55 -56.67 -12.44
CA PRO A 40 -25.87 -55.23 -12.55
C PRO A 40 -25.90 -54.58 -11.14
N ALA A 41 -24.99 -53.66 -10.82
CA ALA A 41 -25.07 -52.93 -9.53
C ALA A 41 -24.45 -51.52 -9.57
N GLU A 42 -23.57 -51.25 -10.52
CA GLU A 42 -22.89 -49.96 -10.64
C GLU A 42 -23.75 -48.88 -11.29
N ASP A 43 -24.69 -49.24 -12.18
CA ASP A 43 -25.58 -48.26 -12.84
C ASP A 43 -26.54 -47.56 -11.86
N ALA A 44 -27.00 -48.26 -10.81
CA ALA A 44 -27.89 -47.67 -9.81
C ALA A 44 -27.13 -46.74 -8.85
N VAL A 45 -25.88 -47.08 -8.48
CA VAL A 45 -25.01 -46.23 -7.66
C VAL A 45 -24.54 -45.02 -8.46
N SER A 46 -24.22 -45.20 -9.73
CA SER A 46 -23.87 -44.14 -10.68
C SER A 46 -25.05 -43.21 -10.94
N ALA A 47 -26.25 -43.75 -11.18
CA ALA A 47 -27.46 -42.96 -11.37
C ALA A 47 -27.87 -42.22 -10.09
N ALA A 48 -27.70 -42.83 -8.92
CA ALA A 48 -27.95 -42.18 -7.63
C ALA A 48 -26.94 -41.05 -7.35
N GLU A 49 -25.65 -41.25 -7.66
CA GLU A 49 -24.64 -40.22 -7.52
C GLU A 49 -24.83 -39.08 -8.54
N ILE A 50 -25.23 -39.39 -9.78
CA ILE A 50 -25.62 -38.38 -10.77
C ILE A 50 -26.82 -37.57 -10.26
N ALA A 51 -27.85 -38.22 -9.72
CA ALA A 51 -29.01 -37.53 -9.15
C ALA A 51 -28.62 -36.61 -7.99
N ARG A 52 -27.74 -37.08 -7.09
CA ARG A 52 -27.22 -36.31 -5.96
C ARG A 52 -26.37 -35.12 -6.41
N LEU A 53 -25.49 -35.32 -7.40
CA LEU A 53 -24.66 -34.26 -7.96
C LEU A 53 -25.49 -33.23 -8.72
N THR A 54 -26.57 -33.65 -9.39
CA THR A 54 -27.51 -32.70 -10.04
C THR A 54 -28.26 -31.88 -9.01
N GLU A 55 -28.68 -32.47 -7.89
CA GLU A 55 -29.34 -31.76 -6.80
C GLU A 55 -28.40 -30.72 -6.16
N LEU A 56 -27.16 -31.11 -5.84
CA LEU A 56 -26.13 -30.19 -5.33
C LEU A 56 -25.80 -29.06 -6.32
N LEU A 57 -25.73 -29.37 -7.61
CA LEU A 57 -25.45 -28.38 -8.66
C LEU A 57 -26.61 -27.40 -8.83
N ASP A 58 -27.85 -27.85 -8.67
CA ASP A 58 -29.03 -26.98 -8.70
C ASP A 58 -29.12 -26.12 -7.42
N GLU A 59 -28.76 -26.66 -6.25
CA GLU A 59 -28.60 -25.89 -5.01
C GLU A 59 -27.51 -24.81 -5.13
N GLU A 60 -26.34 -25.16 -5.69
CA GLU A 60 -25.24 -24.21 -5.92
C GLU A 60 -25.64 -23.12 -6.93
N LYS A 61 -26.38 -23.46 -8.00
CA LYS A 61 -26.90 -22.46 -8.94
C LYS A 61 -27.87 -21.50 -8.27
N ILE A 62 -28.73 -21.98 -7.38
CA ILE A 62 -29.66 -21.14 -6.61
C ILE A 62 -28.88 -20.24 -5.63
N ALA A 63 -27.86 -20.77 -4.96
CA ALA A 63 -27.00 -19.97 -4.08
C ALA A 63 -26.23 -18.89 -4.87
N ASN A 64 -25.73 -19.24 -6.06
CA ASN A 64 -25.00 -18.33 -6.93
C ASN A 64 -25.91 -17.22 -7.46
N SER A 65 -27.12 -17.54 -7.93
CA SER A 65 -28.08 -16.53 -8.38
C SER A 65 -28.45 -15.55 -7.26
N GLN A 66 -28.66 -16.04 -6.03
CA GLN A 66 -28.89 -15.19 -4.86
C GLN A 66 -27.68 -14.31 -4.51
N LEU A 67 -26.46 -14.83 -4.63
CA LEU A 67 -25.25 -14.05 -4.40
C LEU A 67 -25.05 -13.00 -5.49
N GLU A 68 -25.33 -13.32 -6.75
CA GLU A 68 -25.32 -12.36 -7.85
C GLU A 68 -26.36 -11.26 -7.66
N GLU A 69 -27.58 -11.60 -7.23
CA GLU A 69 -28.62 -10.62 -6.91
C GLU A 69 -28.21 -9.73 -5.74
N ARG A 70 -27.65 -10.31 -4.66
CA ARG A 70 -27.09 -9.52 -3.55
C ARG A 70 -25.94 -8.64 -4.01
N ASN A 71 -25.06 -9.13 -4.88
CA ASN A 71 -23.95 -8.37 -5.42
C ASN A 71 -24.44 -7.25 -6.34
N ARG A 72 -25.42 -7.50 -7.19
CA ARG A 72 -26.10 -6.48 -8.00
C ARG A 72 -26.78 -5.44 -7.12
N ALA A 73 -27.48 -5.83 -6.07
CA ALA A 73 -28.12 -4.91 -5.14
C ALA A 73 -27.10 -4.09 -4.34
N LEU A 74 -25.98 -4.68 -3.93
CA LEU A 74 -24.88 -3.98 -3.27
C LEU A 74 -24.18 -3.02 -4.23
N ASN A 75 -23.91 -3.43 -5.46
CA ASN A 75 -23.32 -2.57 -6.49
C ASN A 75 -24.26 -1.44 -6.88
N ALA A 76 -25.56 -1.69 -6.98
CA ALA A 76 -26.56 -0.66 -7.21
C ALA A 76 -26.55 0.37 -6.07
N ARG A 77 -26.55 -0.09 -4.81
CA ARG A 77 -26.42 0.79 -3.63
C ARG A 77 -25.11 1.57 -3.59
N LEU A 78 -23.99 0.94 -3.98
CA LEU A 78 -22.69 1.61 -4.07
C LEU A 78 -22.61 2.61 -5.22
N SER A 79 -23.30 2.35 -6.33
CA SER A 79 -23.40 3.28 -7.46
C SER A 79 -24.39 4.41 -7.22
N GLU A 80 -25.42 4.17 -6.41
CA GLU A 80 -26.37 5.19 -5.92
C GLU A 80 -25.80 5.99 -4.76
N THR A 81 -24.83 5.44 -4.02
CA THR A 81 -23.98 6.23 -3.13
C THR A 81 -23.18 7.13 -4.06
N PRO A 82 -23.48 8.44 -4.12
CA PRO A 82 -22.76 9.32 -5.03
C PRO A 82 -21.27 9.27 -4.66
N ALA A 83 -20.41 9.63 -5.62
CA ALA A 83 -19.02 10.00 -5.35
C ALA A 83 -18.92 10.77 -4.02
N PRO A 84 -17.86 10.57 -3.22
CA PRO A 84 -17.77 11.09 -1.86
C PRO A 84 -18.34 12.50 -1.81
N ALA A 85 -19.30 12.73 -0.91
CA ALA A 85 -19.98 14.02 -0.83
C ALA A 85 -18.92 15.13 -0.81
N PRO A 86 -19.19 16.34 -1.35
CA PRO A 86 -18.18 17.38 -1.45
C PRO A 86 -17.47 17.68 -0.11
N ALA A 87 -18.15 17.46 1.01
CA ALA A 87 -17.58 17.51 2.36
C ALA A 87 -16.54 16.40 2.63
N ASP A 88 -16.80 15.17 2.22
CA ASP A 88 -15.87 14.04 2.40
C ASP A 88 -14.62 14.21 1.52
N ALA A 89 -14.78 14.72 0.30
CA ALA A 89 -13.66 15.03 -0.59
C ALA A 89 -12.77 16.15 -0.01
N ALA A 90 -13.38 17.24 0.48
CA ALA A 90 -12.65 18.33 1.12
C ALA A 90 -11.93 17.88 2.40
N LEU A 91 -12.55 17.02 3.22
CA LEU A 91 -11.90 16.44 4.40
C LEU A 91 -10.71 15.54 4.01
N GLN A 92 -10.86 14.71 2.98
CA GLN A 92 -9.76 13.88 2.49
C GLN A 92 -8.57 14.71 1.99
N GLU A 93 -8.85 15.81 1.29
CA GLU A 93 -7.82 16.76 0.84
C GLU A 93 -7.11 17.45 2.02
N GLN A 94 -7.86 17.89 3.03
CA GLN A 94 -7.29 18.45 4.26
C GLN A 94 -6.39 17.43 5.00
N PHE A 95 -6.83 16.18 5.13
CA PHE A 95 -5.99 15.12 5.73
C PHE A 95 -4.73 14.83 4.92
N ALA A 96 -4.81 14.88 3.59
CA ALA A 96 -3.66 14.71 2.72
C ALA A 96 -2.64 15.85 2.92
N ALA A 97 -3.11 17.10 2.90
CA ALA A 97 -2.27 18.28 3.13
C ALA A 97 -1.65 18.28 4.54
N GLN A 98 -2.41 17.89 5.56
CA GLN A 98 -1.90 17.76 6.92
C GLN A 98 -0.79 16.70 7.00
N ARG A 99 -0.98 15.53 6.38
CA ARG A 99 0.05 14.47 6.35
C ARG A 99 1.32 14.93 5.65
N GLU A 100 1.19 15.66 4.55
CA GLU A 100 2.34 16.24 3.84
C GLU A 100 3.10 17.22 4.73
N SER A 101 2.40 18.16 5.38
CA SER A 101 3.03 19.11 6.31
C SER A 101 3.75 18.43 7.48
N MET A 102 3.19 17.34 8.01
CA MET A 102 3.82 16.55 9.08
C MET A 102 5.06 15.80 8.59
N ALA A 103 5.02 15.27 7.36
CA ALA A 103 6.18 14.61 6.76
C ALA A 103 7.33 15.60 6.48
N GLU A 104 7.01 16.80 5.99
CA GLU A 104 7.98 17.89 5.83
C GLU A 104 8.63 18.26 7.17
N LEU A 105 7.81 18.47 8.21
CA LEU A 105 8.27 18.77 9.56
C LEU A 105 9.20 17.71 10.14
N ASP A 106 8.86 16.43 10.01
CA ASP A 106 9.71 15.35 10.51
C ASP A 106 11.04 15.33 9.75
N SER A 107 11.02 15.54 8.44
CA SER A 107 12.25 15.61 7.64
C SER A 107 13.18 16.75 8.07
N GLU A 108 12.64 17.94 8.37
CA GLU A 108 13.42 19.08 8.85
C GLU A 108 13.92 18.86 10.30
N LEU A 109 13.13 18.21 11.17
CA LEU A 109 13.55 17.83 12.51
C LEU A 109 14.69 16.80 12.48
N GLN A 110 14.63 15.82 11.56
CA GLN A 110 15.70 14.87 11.34
C GLN A 110 16.98 15.59 10.88
N ARG A 111 16.86 16.54 9.93
CA ARG A 111 17.98 17.37 9.49
C ARG A 111 18.58 18.20 10.63
N LEU A 112 17.75 18.82 11.46
CA LEU A 112 18.18 19.58 12.64
C LEU A 112 18.92 18.71 13.66
N ARG A 113 18.48 17.46 13.86
CA ARG A 113 19.18 16.52 14.75
C ARG A 113 20.58 16.19 14.20
N LEU A 114 20.67 15.88 12.91
CA LEU A 114 21.93 15.56 12.24
C LEU A 114 22.89 16.75 12.25
N SER A 115 22.43 17.97 11.96
CA SER A 115 23.27 19.17 11.99
C SER A 115 23.79 19.48 13.39
N ASN A 116 22.97 19.29 14.43
CA ASN A 116 23.40 19.45 15.82
C ASN A 116 24.39 18.36 16.26
N GLU A 117 24.23 17.13 15.80
CA GLU A 117 25.19 16.06 16.07
C GLU A 117 26.55 16.39 15.44
N MET A 118 26.55 16.88 14.19
CA MET A 118 27.77 17.34 13.52
C MET A 118 28.42 18.53 14.23
N LEU A 119 27.63 19.50 14.72
CA LEU A 119 28.14 20.63 15.51
C LEU A 119 28.78 20.14 16.81
N ARG A 120 28.11 19.24 17.56
CA ARG A 120 28.66 18.66 18.79
C ARG A 120 29.98 17.95 18.54
N LYS A 121 30.05 17.15 17.47
CA LYS A 121 31.29 16.47 17.07
C LYS A 121 32.40 17.48 16.75
N SER A 122 32.11 18.51 15.96
CA SER A 122 33.09 19.55 15.64
C SER A 122 33.57 20.32 16.88
N CYS A 123 32.71 20.55 17.87
CA CYS A 123 33.10 21.15 19.14
C CYS A 123 33.98 20.21 19.98
N GLU A 124 33.75 18.90 19.94
CA GLU A 124 34.59 17.90 20.59
C GLU A 124 35.98 17.86 19.96
N ASP A 125 36.05 17.73 18.63
CA ASP A 125 37.31 17.70 17.88
C ASP A 125 38.14 18.96 18.16
N MET A 126 37.50 20.13 18.21
CA MET A 126 38.18 21.38 18.55
C MET A 126 38.66 21.41 20.00
N ARG A 127 37.91 20.82 20.94
CA ARG A 127 38.31 20.76 22.35
C ARG A 127 39.51 19.84 22.54
N VAL A 128 39.52 18.68 21.88
CA VAL A 128 40.65 17.75 21.89
C VAL A 128 41.90 18.42 21.31
N ALA A 129 41.78 19.05 20.13
CA ALA A 129 42.91 19.75 19.51
C ALA A 129 43.46 20.87 20.40
N LEU A 130 42.59 21.65 21.07
CA LEU A 130 43.00 22.68 22.03
C LEU A 130 43.69 22.08 23.27
N GLN A 131 43.24 20.93 23.78
CA GLN A 131 43.88 20.24 24.91
C GLN A 131 45.26 19.71 24.55
N ASP A 132 45.43 19.24 23.32
CA ASP A 132 46.71 18.78 22.77
C ASP A 132 47.65 19.95 22.40
N GLY A 133 47.18 21.20 22.53
CA GLY A 133 47.91 22.41 22.14
C GLY A 133 48.03 22.60 20.63
N LEU A 134 47.27 21.84 19.84
CA LEU A 134 47.21 21.90 18.39
C LEU A 134 46.15 22.93 17.97
N GLY A 135 46.57 24.18 17.78
CA GLY A 135 45.72 25.21 17.20
C GLY A 135 45.59 25.03 15.69
N GLU A 136 44.60 24.26 15.23
CA GLU A 136 44.35 24.05 13.79
C GLU A 136 43.26 25.01 13.27
N PRO A 137 43.59 25.97 12.38
CA PRO A 137 42.60 26.90 11.82
C PRO A 137 41.48 26.22 11.03
N HIS A 138 41.73 25.01 10.50
CA HIS A 138 40.73 24.27 9.74
C HIS A 138 39.56 23.79 10.62
N LEU A 139 39.83 23.40 11.86
CA LEU A 139 38.79 22.99 12.82
C LEU A 139 37.87 24.14 13.19
N ILE A 140 38.39 25.36 13.28
CA ILE A 140 37.59 26.57 13.51
C ILE A 140 36.63 26.80 12.34
N ASN A 141 37.15 26.73 11.11
CA ASN A 141 36.33 26.88 9.91
C ASN A 141 35.25 25.78 9.81
N GLN A 142 35.59 24.54 10.17
CA GLN A 142 34.65 23.43 10.20
C GLN A 142 33.56 23.64 11.25
N ALA A 143 33.91 24.10 12.45
CA ALA A 143 32.97 24.42 13.52
C ALA A 143 32.02 25.56 13.10
N MET A 144 32.55 26.62 12.48
CA MET A 144 31.73 27.72 11.95
C MET A 144 30.76 27.24 10.87
N LEU A 145 31.18 26.35 9.96
CA LEU A 145 30.30 25.78 8.95
C LEU A 145 29.20 24.90 9.57
N ALA A 146 29.56 24.08 10.57
CA ALA A 146 28.59 23.26 11.30
C ALA A 146 27.58 24.11 12.09
N GLU A 147 28.02 25.23 12.67
CA GLU A 147 27.14 26.18 13.37
C GLU A 147 26.17 26.85 12.40
N LEU A 148 26.65 27.31 11.25
CA LEU A 148 25.80 27.89 10.21
C LEU A 148 24.76 26.90 9.69
N GLU A 149 25.14 25.63 9.49
CA GLU A 149 24.19 24.60 9.08
C GLU A 149 23.17 24.28 10.17
N SER A 150 23.59 24.24 11.44
CA SER A 150 22.67 24.10 12.58
C SER A 150 21.65 25.23 12.62
N LEU A 151 22.09 26.49 12.51
CA LEU A 151 21.21 27.66 12.48
C LEU A 151 20.26 27.66 11.28
N ARG A 152 20.74 27.24 10.10
CA ARG A 152 19.89 27.10 8.90
C ARG A 152 18.83 26.03 9.10
N SER A 153 19.19 24.88 9.65
CA SER A 153 18.24 23.81 9.94
C SER A 153 17.22 24.21 11.02
N ALA A 154 17.63 24.96 12.05
CA ALA A 154 16.72 25.47 13.06
C ALA A 154 15.68 26.41 12.44
N ARG A 155 16.13 27.34 11.58
CA ARG A 155 15.23 28.23 10.84
C ARG A 155 14.31 27.49 9.87
N ALA A 156 14.78 26.41 9.25
CA ALA A 156 13.96 25.58 8.35
C ALA A 156 12.84 24.87 9.11
N VAL A 157 13.15 24.31 10.29
CA VAL A 157 12.15 23.75 11.21
C VAL A 157 11.13 24.80 11.63
N GLU A 158 11.56 25.98 12.09
CA GLU A 158 10.65 27.08 12.45
C GLU A 158 9.71 27.45 11.29
N GLN A 159 10.23 27.53 10.06
CA GLN A 159 9.40 27.82 8.89
C GLN A 159 8.40 26.70 8.59
N ALA A 160 8.81 25.44 8.69
CA ALA A 160 7.93 24.30 8.50
C ALA A 160 6.83 24.26 9.59
N GLU A 161 7.18 24.60 10.84
CA GLU A 161 6.22 24.67 11.95
C GLU A 161 5.20 25.78 11.70
N LEU A 162 5.67 26.97 11.29
CA LEU A 162 4.79 28.09 10.96
C LEU A 162 3.84 27.73 9.81
N ARG A 163 4.31 27.06 8.75
CA ARG A 163 3.46 26.62 7.64
C ARG A 163 2.42 25.59 8.10
N ALA A 164 2.81 24.62 8.91
CA ALA A 164 1.89 23.61 9.43
C ALA A 164 0.82 24.22 10.35
N VAL A 165 1.21 25.17 11.21
CA VAL A 165 0.28 25.89 12.10
C VAL A 165 -0.67 26.77 11.29
N LEU A 166 -0.18 27.52 10.31
CA LEU A 166 -1.02 28.32 9.42
C LEU A 166 -2.00 27.44 8.64
N GLY A 167 -1.53 26.33 8.07
CA GLY A 167 -2.37 25.35 7.37
C GLY A 167 -3.44 24.71 8.26
N ALA A 168 -3.19 24.58 9.57
CA ALA A 168 -4.18 24.08 10.53
C ALA A 168 -5.20 25.15 10.96
N ILE A 169 -4.82 26.43 11.00
CA ILE A 169 -5.69 27.54 11.45
C ILE A 169 -6.57 28.06 10.30
N GLU A 170 -6.06 28.10 9.07
CA GLU A 170 -6.78 28.55 7.87
C GLU A 170 -8.19 27.93 7.73
N PRO A 171 -8.38 26.58 7.81
CA PRO A 171 -9.71 25.98 7.68
C PRO A 171 -10.66 26.43 8.80
N VAL A 172 -10.19 26.47 10.06
CA VAL A 172 -11.00 26.91 11.21
C VAL A 172 -11.44 28.37 11.06
N LEU A 173 -10.58 29.23 10.53
CA LEU A 173 -10.91 30.62 10.25
C LEU A 173 -11.95 30.74 9.13
N SER A 174 -11.80 29.97 8.05
CA SER A 174 -12.76 29.95 6.93
C SER A 174 -14.15 29.47 7.35
N GLU A 175 -14.22 28.46 8.23
CA GLU A 175 -15.48 27.98 8.80
C GLU A 175 -16.12 29.05 9.69
N SER A 176 -15.34 29.70 10.55
CA SER A 176 -15.86 30.74 11.46
C SER A 176 -16.37 31.99 10.73
N SER A 177 -15.70 32.39 9.64
CA SER A 177 -16.12 33.52 8.80
C SER A 177 -17.32 33.18 7.92
N GLY A 178 -17.40 31.94 7.42
CA GLY A 178 -18.60 31.43 6.73
C GLY A 178 -19.82 31.39 7.65
N LEU A 179 -19.64 31.02 8.92
CA LEU A 179 -20.70 31.06 9.95
C LEU A 179 -21.17 32.49 10.27
N ALA A 180 -20.25 33.46 10.32
CA ALA A 180 -20.60 34.87 10.56
C ALA A 180 -21.42 35.47 9.40
N ALA A 181 -21.07 35.17 8.15
CA ALA A 181 -21.80 35.66 6.97
C ALA A 181 -23.22 35.07 6.83
N GLN A 182 -23.44 33.84 7.31
CA GLN A 182 -24.77 33.20 7.31
C GLN A 182 -25.71 33.78 8.38
N GLN A 183 -25.18 34.36 9.47
CA GLN A 183 -26.00 34.98 10.52
C GLN A 183 -26.54 36.36 10.12
N GLU A 184 -25.83 37.11 9.28
CA GLU A 184 -26.29 38.42 8.77
C GLU A 184 -27.38 38.30 7.70
N THR A 185 -27.48 37.18 6.99
CA THR A 185 -28.49 36.99 5.94
C THR A 185 -29.86 36.54 6.47
N VAL A 186 -29.97 36.22 7.76
CA VAL A 186 -31.21 35.73 8.40
C VAL A 186 -31.93 36.83 9.20
N GLN A 187 -31.38 38.05 9.27
CA GLN A 187 -32.04 39.23 9.87
C GLN A 187 -32.54 40.21 8.80
#